data_AF-A0A060BUZ5-F1
#
_entry.id   AF-A0A060BUZ5-F1
#
_cell.length_a   1.000
_cell.length_b   1.000
_cell.length_c   1.000
_cell.angle_alpha   90.00
_cell.angle_beta   90.00
_cell.angle_gamma   90.00
#
_symmetry.space_group_name_H-M   'P 1'
#
loop_
_entity.id
_entity.type
_entity.pdbx_description
1 polymer ?
#
loop_
_entity_poly.entity_id
_entity_poly.type
_entity_poly.pdbx_seq_one_letter_code
_entity_poly.pdbx_strand_id
1 'polypeptide(L)'
;KDPHSNVAAKGLSGEGYEGHYFWDTEMYIEPYFLLTRPELARNLIAYRYTTLDAARENARILGHRKGALYPWRTIMGRECSGYFPSGSAQYHINGDIAYSIVNYYLVTKDLDFILRCGAEILFETARL
;
A
#
# COMPACT_ATOMS: atom_id res chain seq x y z
N LYS A 1 12.01 10.24 1.66
CA LYS A 1 10.54 10.08 1.76
C LYS A 1 10.23 9.72 3.20
N ASP A 2 9.27 10.39 3.84
CA ASP A 2 8.85 10.12 5.23
C ASP A 2 7.92 8.87 5.30
N PRO A 3 7.61 8.34 6.49
CA PRO A 3 6.71 7.19 6.65
C PRO A 3 5.21 7.56 6.61
N HIS A 4 4.84 8.80 6.30
CA HIS A 4 3.47 9.32 6.30
C HIS A 4 2.97 9.73 4.91
N SER A 5 3.77 9.56 3.87
CA SER A 5 3.43 9.89 2.49
C SER A 5 3.89 8.84 1.49
N ASN A 6 3.20 8.77 0.35
CA ASN A 6 3.54 7.87 -0.75
C ASN A 6 3.73 8.64 -2.08
N VAL A 7 4.08 7.95 -3.16
CA VAL A 7 4.39 8.56 -4.45
C VAL A 7 3.12 8.59 -5.31
N ALA A 8 2.72 9.80 -5.71
CA ALA A 8 1.58 10.00 -6.59
C ALA A 8 1.87 9.48 -8.00
N ALA A 9 0.85 8.95 -8.69
CA ALA A 9 1.00 8.36 -10.02
C ALA A 9 1.58 9.31 -11.09
N LYS A 10 1.37 10.63 -10.95
CA LYS A 10 2.02 11.67 -11.79
C LYS A 10 3.01 12.55 -11.02
N GLY A 11 3.41 12.13 -9.82
CA GLY A 11 4.24 12.94 -8.94
C GLY A 11 3.62 14.32 -8.71
N LEU A 12 4.44 15.36 -8.87
CA LEU A 12 4.03 16.77 -8.75
C LEU A 12 4.08 17.50 -10.10
N SER A 13 3.87 16.76 -11.20
CA SER A 13 4.02 17.29 -12.57
C SER A 13 2.73 17.87 -13.17
N GLY A 14 1.59 17.72 -12.48
CA GLY A 14 0.30 18.23 -12.92
C GLY A 14 -0.87 17.57 -12.18
N GLU A 15 -2.09 17.89 -12.58
CA GLU A 15 -3.32 17.51 -11.86
C GLU A 15 -3.81 16.08 -12.15
N GLY A 16 -3.26 15.40 -13.16
CA GLY A 16 -3.72 14.06 -13.49
C GLY A 16 -3.52 13.08 -12.34
N TYR A 17 -4.58 12.33 -12.00
CA TYR A 17 -4.68 11.48 -10.81
C TYR A 17 -4.62 12.22 -9.46
N GLU A 18 -4.66 13.56 -9.46
CA GLU A 18 -4.93 14.42 -8.30
C GLU A 18 -4.01 14.17 -7.10
N GLY A 19 -2.76 13.74 -7.35
CA GLY A 19 -1.80 13.45 -6.28
C GLY A 19 -2.08 12.16 -5.49
N HIS A 20 -3.02 11.33 -5.92
CA HIS A 20 -3.37 10.10 -5.22
C HIS A 20 -2.32 9.00 -5.41
N TYR A 21 -2.29 8.12 -4.42
CA TYR A 21 -1.48 6.92 -4.35
C TYR A 21 -2.29 5.72 -4.80
N PHE A 22 -1.60 4.83 -5.52
CA PHE A 22 -2.12 3.63 -6.15
C PHE A 22 -1.16 2.47 -5.87
N TRP A 23 -1.54 1.28 -6.31
CA TRP A 23 -0.66 0.10 -6.41
C TRP A 23 0.62 0.35 -7.24
N ASP A 24 0.66 1.41 -8.06
CA ASP A 24 1.82 1.85 -8.82
C ASP A 24 3.09 2.00 -7.96
N THR A 25 2.92 2.39 -6.70
CA THR A 25 4.05 2.52 -5.77
C THR A 25 4.77 1.19 -5.63
N GLU A 26 4.04 0.14 -5.25
CA GLU A 26 4.61 -1.15 -4.93
C GLU A 26 5.14 -1.87 -6.18
N MET A 27 4.49 -1.68 -7.34
CA MET A 27 4.87 -2.40 -8.56
C MET A 27 5.92 -1.71 -9.43
N TYR A 28 5.96 -0.37 -9.46
CA TYR A 28 6.83 0.37 -10.40
C TYR A 28 7.90 1.22 -9.71
N ILE A 29 7.69 1.61 -8.45
CA ILE A 29 8.54 2.61 -7.79
C ILE A 29 9.39 1.98 -6.69
N GLU A 30 8.77 1.19 -5.82
CA GLU A 30 9.43 0.53 -4.69
C GLU A 30 10.60 -0.37 -5.12
N PRO A 31 10.55 -1.15 -6.22
CA PRO A 31 11.69 -1.97 -6.65
C PRO A 31 12.96 -1.16 -6.93
N TYR A 32 12.84 0.06 -7.47
CA TYR A 32 14.00 0.93 -7.69
C TYR A 32 14.62 1.36 -6.36
N PHE A 33 13.80 1.77 -5.39
CA PHE A 33 14.28 2.16 -4.07
C PHE A 33 14.83 0.97 -3.29
N LEU A 34 14.23 -0.21 -3.43
CA LEU A 34 14.74 -1.40 -2.78
C LEU A 34 16.18 -1.73 -3.19
N LEU A 35 16.54 -1.49 -4.45
CA LEU A 35 17.89 -1.72 -4.97
C LEU A 35 18.88 -0.59 -4.69
N THR A 36 18.40 0.65 -4.51
CA THR A 36 19.28 1.82 -4.43
C THR A 36 19.34 2.46 -3.05
N ARG A 37 18.22 2.45 -2.31
CA ARG A 37 17.98 3.11 -1.02
C ARG A 37 16.89 2.35 -0.22
N PRO A 38 17.19 1.16 0.35
CA PRO A 38 16.20 0.31 1.01
C PRO A 38 15.44 1.00 2.14
N GLU A 39 16.03 2.00 2.80
CA GLU A 39 15.37 2.81 3.82
C GLU A 39 14.15 3.57 3.28
N LEU A 40 14.16 3.95 2.00
CA LEU A 40 13.02 4.57 1.34
C LEU A 40 11.94 3.54 1.02
N ALA A 41 12.31 2.35 0.53
CA ALA A 41 11.36 1.25 0.32
C ALA A 41 10.63 0.88 1.63
N ARG A 42 11.38 0.79 2.74
CA ARG A 42 10.83 0.61 4.09
C ARG A 42 9.79 1.67 4.43
N ASN A 43 10.05 2.94 4.13
CA ASN A 43 9.12 4.03 4.43
C ASN A 43 7.85 3.99 3.57
N LEU A 44 7.93 3.55 2.31
CA LEU A 44 6.76 3.37 1.44
C LEU A 44 5.83 2.27 2.00
N ILE A 45 6.39 1.17 2.48
CA ILE A 45 5.62 0.11 3.16
C ILE A 45 5.08 0.62 4.50
N ALA A 46 5.87 1.40 5.26
CA ALA A 46 5.43 1.97 6.53
C ALA A 46 4.21 2.89 6.35
N TYR A 47 4.12 3.64 5.25
CA TYR A 47 2.90 4.40 4.92
C TYR A 47 1.66 3.49 4.82
N ARG A 48 1.77 2.33 4.16
CA ARG A 48 0.67 1.35 4.12
C ARG A 48 0.29 0.87 5.52
N TYR A 49 1.27 0.67 6.41
CA TYR A 49 0.99 0.32 7.79
C TYR A 49 0.19 1.42 8.52
N THR A 50 0.57 2.70 8.35
CA THR A 50 -0.15 3.83 8.99
C THR A 50 -1.60 3.99 8.51
N THR A 51 -1.95 3.40 7.37
CA THR A 51 -3.30 3.45 6.78
C THR A 51 -4.06 2.12 6.90
N LEU A 52 -3.53 1.13 7.64
CA LEU A 52 -4.12 -0.20 7.77
C LEU A 52 -5.54 -0.18 8.35
N ASP A 53 -5.82 0.69 9.33
CA ASP A 53 -7.16 0.81 9.91
C ASP A 53 -8.19 1.33 8.90
N ALA A 54 -7.79 2.22 8.00
CA ALA A 54 -8.65 2.68 6.91
C ALA A 54 -8.88 1.57 5.88
N ALA A 55 -7.89 0.71 5.63
CA ALA A 55 -8.06 -0.47 4.78
C ALA A 55 -9.01 -1.51 5.42
N ARG A 56 -8.98 -1.68 6.74
CA ARG A 56 -9.98 -2.48 7.49
C ARG A 56 -11.37 -1.88 7.39
N GLU A 57 -11.51 -0.56 7.50
CA GLU A 57 -12.77 0.17 7.29
C GLU A 57 -13.31 -0.08 5.87
N ASN A 58 -12.46 0.04 4.85
CA ASN A 58 -12.82 -0.18 3.46
C ASN A 58 -13.30 -1.62 3.19
N ALA A 59 -12.62 -2.63 3.76
CA ALA A 59 -13.07 -4.01 3.68
C ALA A 59 -14.50 -4.19 4.22
N ARG A 60 -14.82 -3.56 5.36
CA ARG A 60 -16.18 -3.61 5.94
C ARG A 60 -17.22 -2.90 5.07
N ILE A 61 -16.87 -1.76 4.49
CA ILE A 61 -17.75 -1.03 3.54
C ILE A 61 -18.11 -1.93 2.35
N LEU A 62 -17.15 -2.73 1.87
CA LEU A 62 -17.34 -3.65 0.75
C LEU A 62 -17.92 -5.02 1.17
N GLY A 63 -18.38 -5.17 2.42
CA GLY A 63 -19.13 -6.33 2.89
C GLY A 63 -18.29 -7.44 3.52
N HIS A 64 -16.99 -7.24 3.73
CA HIS A 64 -16.12 -8.23 4.38
C HIS A 64 -16.21 -8.13 5.90
N ARG A 65 -16.28 -9.29 6.58
CA ARG A 65 -16.40 -9.35 8.05
C ARG A 65 -15.06 -9.17 8.78
N LYS A 66 -13.94 -9.42 8.10
CA LYS A 66 -12.58 -9.41 8.63
C LYS A 66 -11.59 -9.06 7.51
N GLY A 67 -10.34 -8.79 7.89
CA GLY A 67 -9.27 -8.45 6.97
C GLY A 67 -9.20 -6.95 6.64
N ALA A 68 -8.24 -6.61 5.78
CA ALA A 68 -8.01 -5.25 5.30
C ALA A 68 -7.92 -5.24 3.77
N LEU A 69 -8.65 -4.34 3.13
CA LEU A 69 -8.62 -4.11 1.69
C LEU A 69 -8.14 -2.69 1.43
N TYR A 70 -6.91 -2.55 0.97
CA TYR A 70 -6.37 -1.24 0.64
C TYR A 70 -7.18 -0.60 -0.50
N PRO A 71 -7.43 0.72 -0.44
CA PRO A 71 -8.14 1.43 -1.49
C PRO A 71 -7.31 1.46 -2.78
N TRP A 72 -8.01 1.38 -3.91
CA TRP A 72 -7.43 1.54 -5.24
C TRP A 72 -6.78 2.93 -5.42
N ARG A 73 -7.46 3.97 -4.92
CA ARG A 73 -7.03 5.37 -5.01
C ARG A 73 -7.16 6.04 -3.64
N THR A 74 -6.06 6.60 -3.12
CA THR A 74 -6.10 7.30 -1.81
C THR A 74 -5.02 8.37 -1.60
N ILE A 75 -5.24 9.27 -0.65
CA ILE A 75 -4.20 10.16 -0.09
C ILE A 75 -3.98 9.85 1.40
N MET A 76 -5.07 9.65 2.16
CA MET A 76 -5.05 9.47 3.62
C MET A 76 -5.49 8.05 4.08
N GLY A 77 -5.53 7.08 3.16
CA GLY A 77 -5.89 5.68 3.45
C GLY A 77 -7.34 5.30 3.17
N ARG A 78 -8.26 6.26 3.00
CA ARG A 78 -9.65 5.98 2.57
C ARG A 78 -9.76 5.94 1.05
N GLU A 79 -10.69 5.14 0.54
CA GLU A 79 -11.00 5.10 -0.90
C GLU A 79 -11.53 6.45 -1.40
N CYS A 80 -10.98 6.91 -2.53
CA CYS A 80 -11.32 8.18 -3.16
C CYS A 80 -11.74 8.03 -4.63
N SER A 81 -11.75 6.81 -5.17
CA SER A 81 -12.18 6.55 -6.55
C SER A 81 -13.70 6.66 -6.69
N GLY A 82 -14.16 7.62 -7.49
CA GLY A 82 -15.55 7.65 -7.99
C GLY A 82 -15.84 6.58 -9.06
N TYR A 83 -14.81 5.89 -9.56
CA TYR A 83 -14.95 4.83 -10.56
C TYR A 83 -15.08 3.47 -9.86
N PHE A 84 -16.32 3.04 -9.66
CA PHE A 84 -16.65 1.81 -8.92
C PHE A 84 -15.95 0.54 -9.47
N PRO A 85 -15.81 0.31 -10.80
CA PRO A 85 -15.23 -0.93 -11.29
C PRO A 85 -13.77 -1.13 -10.86
N SER A 86 -13.03 -0.04 -10.60
CA SER A 86 -11.70 -0.14 -9.99
C SER A 86 -11.79 -0.12 -8.46
N GLY A 87 -12.46 0.88 -7.89
CA GLY A 87 -12.50 1.09 -6.43
C GLY A 87 -13.13 -0.05 -5.63
N SER A 88 -14.03 -0.83 -6.25
CA SER A 88 -14.74 -1.91 -5.57
C SER A 88 -14.40 -3.32 -6.06
N ALA A 89 -13.58 -3.48 -7.11
CA ALA A 89 -13.29 -4.81 -7.67
C ALA A 89 -11.80 -5.13 -7.86
N GLN A 90 -10.90 -4.14 -7.91
CA GLN A 90 -9.46 -4.39 -8.13
C GLN A 90 -8.73 -4.70 -6.82
N TYR A 91 -8.96 -5.91 -6.30
CA TYR A 91 -8.42 -6.37 -5.02
C TYR A 91 -6.93 -6.73 -5.11
N HIS A 92 -6.37 -6.79 -6.33
CA HIS A 92 -4.98 -7.17 -6.54
C HIS A 92 -3.99 -6.24 -5.84
N ILE A 93 -4.37 -4.99 -5.52
CA ILE A 93 -3.55 -4.07 -4.72
C ILE A 93 -3.08 -4.68 -3.38
N ASN A 94 -3.92 -5.51 -2.74
CA ASN A 94 -3.50 -6.25 -1.55
C ASN A 94 -2.34 -7.23 -1.85
N GLY A 95 -2.40 -7.88 -3.01
CA GLY A 95 -1.35 -8.76 -3.52
C GLY A 95 -0.08 -7.99 -3.86
N ASP A 96 -0.20 -6.81 -4.48
CA ASP A 96 0.93 -5.96 -4.83
C ASP A 96 1.67 -5.46 -3.57
N ILE A 97 0.92 -5.04 -2.54
CA ILE A 97 1.47 -4.66 -1.24
C ILE A 97 2.14 -5.85 -0.55
N ALA A 98 1.49 -7.02 -0.54
CA ALA A 98 2.08 -8.23 0.03
C ALA A 98 3.37 -8.62 -0.68
N TYR A 99 3.39 -8.56 -2.01
CA TYR A 99 4.56 -8.84 -2.84
C TYR A 99 5.73 -7.90 -2.52
N SER A 100 5.46 -6.59 -2.41
CA SER A 100 6.45 -5.58 -2.01
C SER A 100 7.05 -5.87 -0.63
N ILE A 101 6.23 -6.20 0.37
CA ILE A 101 6.70 -6.56 1.72
C ILE A 101 7.62 -7.78 1.70
N VAL A 102 7.24 -8.83 0.95
CA VAL A 102 8.05 -10.04 0.82
C VAL A 102 9.37 -9.75 0.13
N ASN A 103 9.37 -8.99 -0.97
CA ASN A 103 10.60 -8.60 -1.66
C ASN A 103 11.52 -7.77 -0.78
N TYR A 104 10.96 -6.80 -0.06
CA TYR A 104 11.70 -6.00 0.90
C TYR A 104 12.44 -6.87 1.91
N TYR A 105 11.75 -7.85 2.51
CA TYR A 105 12.37 -8.80 3.44
C TYR A 105 13.43 -9.66 2.75
N LEU A 106 13.15 -10.17 1.54
CA LEU A 106 14.08 -11.05 0.83
C LEU A 106 15.41 -10.35 0.52
N VAL A 107 15.39 -9.05 0.22
CA VAL A 107 16.59 -8.25 -0.06
C VAL A 107 17.29 -7.77 1.20
N THR A 108 16.55 -7.24 2.18
CA THR A 108 17.15 -6.55 3.34
C THR A 108 17.38 -7.45 4.55
N LYS A 109 16.62 -8.53 4.66
CA LYS A 109 16.52 -9.39 5.86
C LYS A 109 16.12 -8.63 7.14
N ASP A 110 15.50 -7.45 7.02
CA ASP A 110 15.02 -6.65 8.16
C ASP A 110 13.80 -7.31 8.82
N LEU A 111 14.06 -8.31 9.66
CA LEU A 111 13.03 -9.06 10.38
C LEU A 111 12.31 -8.17 11.41
N ASP A 112 13.00 -7.21 12.01
CA ASP A 112 12.40 -6.31 13.00
C ASP A 112 11.31 -5.42 12.38
N PHE A 113 11.49 -4.98 11.13
CA PHE A 113 10.45 -4.26 10.40
C PHE A 113 9.27 -5.17 10.04
N ILE A 114 9.55 -6.40 9.60
CA ILE A 114 8.49 -7.38 9.30
C ILE A 114 7.67 -7.67 10.56
N LEU A 115 8.29 -7.90 11.71
CA LEU A 115 7.58 -8.17 12.96
C LEU A 115 6.74 -6.98 13.45
N ARG A 116 7.23 -5.74 13.24
CA ARG A 116 6.55 -4.53 13.72
C ARG A 116 5.45 -4.01 12.79
N CYS A 117 5.58 -4.22 11.48
CA CYS A 117 4.66 -3.64 10.48
C CYS A 117 4.24 -4.64 9.41
N GLY A 118 5.19 -5.30 8.75
CA GLY A 118 4.92 -6.11 7.56
C GLY A 118 4.00 -7.31 7.82
N ALA A 119 4.20 -8.03 8.92
CA ALA A 119 3.45 -9.24 9.26
C ALA A 119 1.95 -8.95 9.48
N GLU A 120 1.62 -7.85 10.16
CA GLU A 120 0.22 -7.47 10.40
C GLU A 120 -0.49 -7.15 9.08
N ILE A 121 0.16 -6.42 8.17
CA ILE A 121 -0.39 -6.15 6.84
C ILE A 121 -0.64 -7.47 6.11
N LEU A 122 0.35 -8.36 6.05
CA LEU A 122 0.24 -9.66 5.36
C LEU A 122 -0.90 -10.51 5.92
N PHE A 123 -1.08 -10.54 7.24
CA PHE A 123 -2.16 -11.30 7.87
C PHE A 123 -3.53 -10.68 7.60
N GLU A 124 -3.66 -9.36 7.64
CA GLU A 124 -4.95 -8.71 7.39
C GLU A 124 -5.36 -8.77 5.92
N THR A 125 -4.41 -8.65 4.99
CA THR A 125 -4.73 -8.78 3.56
C THR A 125 -5.06 -10.23 3.18
N ALA A 126 -4.44 -11.22 3.83
CA ALA A 126 -4.74 -12.65 3.62
C ALA A 126 -6.03 -13.14 4.28
N ARG A 127 -6.63 -12.36 5.21
CA ARG A 127 -7.90 -12.70 5.87
C ARG A 127 -9.14 -12.39 5.04
N LEU A 128 -8.98 -11.62 3.97
CA LEU A 128 -10.03 -11.29 3.02
C LEU A 128 -10.46 -12.50 2.20
#